data_AF-A0A2K1NDD7-F1
#
_entry.id   AF-A0A2K1NDD7-F1
#
_cell.length_a   1.000
_cell.length_b   1.000
_cell.length_c   1.000
_cell.angle_alpha   90.00
_cell.angle_beta   90.00
_cell.angle_gamma   90.00
#
_symmetry.space_group_name_H-M   'P 1'
#
loop_
_entity.id
_entity.type
_entity.pdbx_description
1 polymer ?
#
loop_
_entity_poly.entity_id
_entity_poly.type
_entity_poly.pdbx_seq_one_letter_code
_entity_poly.pdbx_strand_id
1 'polypeptide(L)'
;MAELRIVHIEIVSTGKAILSCAYCEGKGGVPSNRRREWQEPCPVCGGSGKVLVEFEEEPFVECSFCEGKGGVPPNRRREWQEPCPVCGGIGAKPIAGKWRIIK
;
A
#
# COMPACT_ATOMS: atom_id res chain seq x y z
N MET A 1 22.75 5.30 -9.69
CA MET A 1 22.64 5.15 -8.23
C MET A 1 21.15 5.19 -7.92
N ALA A 2 20.56 4.11 -7.39
CA ALA A 2 19.14 4.08 -7.06
C ALA A 2 18.95 4.78 -5.71
N GLU A 3 18.21 5.89 -5.71
CA GLU A 3 17.88 6.65 -4.50
C GLU A 3 16.73 5.94 -3.78
N LEU A 4 16.98 5.47 -2.55
CA LEU A 4 15.94 4.86 -1.72
C LEU A 4 15.02 5.94 -1.18
N ARG A 5 13.75 5.93 -1.62
CA ARG A 5 12.70 6.80 -1.08
C ARG A 5 12.07 6.16 0.14
N ILE A 6 12.28 6.79 1.30
CA ILE A 6 11.67 6.40 2.57
C ILE A 6 10.28 7.02 2.64
N VAL A 7 9.23 6.18 2.72
CA VAL A 7 7.83 6.61 2.76
C VAL A 7 7.34 6.53 4.20
N HIS A 8 7.72 7.51 5.03
CA HIS A 8 7.18 7.63 6.39
C HIS A 8 5.90 8.46 6.36
N ILE A 9 4.87 8.00 7.07
CA ILE A 9 3.65 8.78 7.31
C ILE A 9 3.50 9.05 8.80
N GLU A 10 3.48 8.00 9.65
CA GLU A 10 3.44 8.18 11.10
C GLU A 10 3.90 6.90 11.83
N ILE A 11 4.91 6.99 12.70
CA ILE A 11 5.32 5.89 13.59
C ILE A 11 4.43 5.98 14.84
N VAL A 12 3.65 4.93 15.12
CA VAL A 12 2.70 4.91 16.24
C VAL A 12 3.38 4.44 17.53
N SER A 13 4.29 3.48 17.41
CA SER A 13 5.07 2.90 18.51
C SER A 13 6.21 2.06 17.94
N THR A 14 7.14 1.60 18.77
CA THR A 14 8.18 0.65 18.36
C THR A 14 7.56 -0.56 17.64
N GLY A 15 7.92 -0.76 16.38
CA GLY A 15 7.43 -1.88 15.56
C GLY A 15 6.05 -1.70 14.93
N LYS A 16 5.41 -0.52 15.04
CA LYS A 16 4.12 -0.24 14.40
C LYS A 16 4.05 1.15 13.75
N ALA A 17 3.57 1.20 12.51
CA ALA A 17 3.41 2.43 11.76
C ALA A 17 2.07 2.46 11.03
N ILE A 18 1.56 3.66 10.79
CA ILE A 18 0.42 3.89 9.90
C ILE A 18 0.98 4.36 8.57
N LEU A 19 0.58 3.69 7.49
CA LEU A 19 0.93 4.04 6.12
C LEU A 19 -0.34 4.33 5.31
N SER A 20 -0.21 5.18 4.30
CA SER A 20 -1.29 5.45 3.35
C SER A 20 -1.41 4.24 2.44
N CYS A 21 -2.63 3.83 2.16
CA CYS A 21 -2.86 2.73 1.25
C CYS A 21 -2.57 3.21 -0.18
N ALA A 22 -1.42 2.83 -0.74
CA ALA A 22 -1.07 3.19 -2.12
C ALA A 22 -2.07 2.64 -3.14
N TYR A 23 -2.67 1.46 -2.88
CA TYR A 23 -3.63 0.84 -3.77
C TYR A 23 -4.87 1.73 -4.04
N CYS A 24 -5.37 2.41 -3.02
CA CYS A 24 -6.48 3.37 -3.16
C CYS A 24 -6.03 4.84 -3.12
N GLU A 25 -4.71 5.08 -3.12
CA GLU A 25 -4.12 6.42 -2.98
C GLU A 25 -4.67 7.20 -1.76
N GLY A 26 -4.95 6.51 -0.66
CA GLY A 26 -5.50 7.13 0.55
C GLY A 26 -6.99 7.49 0.49
N LYS A 27 -7.70 7.20 -0.60
CA LYS A 27 -9.12 7.56 -0.76
C LYS A 27 -10.09 6.63 -0.03
N GLY A 28 -9.64 5.45 0.36
CA GLY A 28 -10.43 4.47 1.12
C GLY A 28 -11.40 3.64 0.27
N GLY A 29 -11.74 4.01 -0.95
CA GLY A 29 -12.55 3.19 -1.87
C GLY A 29 -11.74 2.57 -2.99
N VAL A 30 -12.40 1.92 -3.95
CA VAL A 30 -11.91 1.72 -5.33
C VAL A 30 -13.05 2.00 -6.33
N PRO A 31 -12.74 2.40 -7.58
CA PRO A 31 -13.76 2.53 -8.62
C PRO A 31 -14.43 1.19 -8.88
N SER A 32 -15.77 1.15 -8.98
CA SER A 32 -16.43 -0.11 -9.36
C SER A 32 -16.25 -0.37 -10.85
N ASN A 33 -16.17 -1.64 -11.23
CA ASN A 33 -16.12 -2.06 -12.64
C ASN A 33 -17.35 -1.65 -13.47
N ARG A 34 -18.42 -1.15 -12.81
CA ARG A 34 -19.65 -0.65 -13.45
C ARG A 34 -19.75 0.87 -13.49
N ARG A 35 -19.03 1.60 -12.64
CA ARG A 35 -19.09 3.07 -12.54
C ARG A 35 -17.72 3.61 -12.16
N ARG A 36 -17.25 4.66 -12.86
CA ARG A 36 -16.00 5.39 -12.57
C ARG A 36 -16.03 6.19 -11.26
N GLU A 37 -16.90 5.81 -10.33
CA GLU A 37 -17.08 6.44 -9.02
C GLU A 37 -16.57 5.49 -7.94
N TRP A 38 -15.98 6.03 -6.87
CA TRP A 38 -15.47 5.27 -5.73
C TRP A 38 -16.65 4.74 -4.92
N GLN A 39 -17.03 3.47 -5.13
CA GLN A 39 -18.27 2.90 -4.57
C GLN A 39 -18.03 1.71 -3.66
N GLU A 40 -16.91 1.00 -3.81
CA GLU A 40 -16.58 -0.16 -2.99
C GLU A 40 -15.46 0.18 -1.99
N PRO A 41 -15.55 -0.28 -0.73
CA PRO A 41 -14.44 -0.14 0.22
C PRO A 41 -13.18 -0.77 -0.35
N CYS A 42 -12.04 -0.09 -0.19
CA CYS A 42 -10.76 -0.62 -0.65
C CYS A 42 -10.47 -1.96 0.05
N PRO A 43 -10.18 -3.05 -0.68
CA PRO A 43 -9.99 -4.39 -0.10
C PRO A 43 -8.74 -4.49 0.79
N VAL A 44 -7.80 -3.55 0.63
CA VAL A 44 -6.54 -3.50 1.39
C VAL A 44 -6.77 -2.86 2.76
N CYS A 45 -7.28 -1.62 2.77
CA CYS A 45 -7.46 -0.82 3.99
C CYS A 45 -8.87 -0.87 4.57
N GLY A 46 -9.80 -1.58 3.93
CA GLY A 46 -11.18 -1.76 4.40
C GLY A 46 -12.02 -0.48 4.43
N GLY A 47 -11.67 0.56 3.69
CA GLY A 47 -12.40 1.84 3.71
C GLY A 47 -11.63 3.02 4.31
N SER A 48 -10.59 2.77 5.11
CA SER A 48 -9.96 3.81 5.94
C SER A 48 -8.98 4.73 5.18
N GLY A 49 -8.53 4.31 3.98
CA GLY A 49 -7.45 4.97 3.25
C GLY A 49 -6.05 4.75 3.84
N LYS A 50 -5.95 4.11 5.01
CA LYS A 50 -4.69 3.89 5.74
C LYS A 50 -4.57 2.45 6.21
N VAL A 51 -3.35 2.01 6.48
CA VAL A 51 -3.06 0.67 6.97
C VAL A 51 -2.20 0.76 8.22
N LEU A 52 -2.55 -0.02 9.24
CA LEU A 52 -1.64 -0.27 10.36
C LEU A 52 -0.73 -1.44 9.98
N VAL A 53 0.57 -1.22 10.04
CA VAL A 53 1.59 -2.24 9.79
C VAL A 53 2.38 -2.53 11.06
N GLU A 54 2.71 -3.79 11.24
CA GLU A 54 3.66 -4.27 12.24
C GLU A 54 4.94 -4.69 11.52
N PHE A 55 6.10 -4.34 12.07
CA PHE A 55 7.41 -4.61 11.49
C PHE A 55 8.46 -4.92 12.55
N GLU A 56 9.46 -5.73 12.17
CA GLU A 56 10.61 -6.03 13.03
C GLU A 56 11.65 -4.90 13.01
N GLU A 57 11.88 -4.28 11.85
CA GLU A 57 12.89 -3.25 11.66
C GLU A 57 12.37 -2.07 10.81
N GLU A 58 12.83 -0.85 11.15
CA GLU A 58 12.65 0.36 10.33
C GLU A 58 13.84 0.53 9.37
N PRO A 59 13.70 1.29 8.26
CA PRO A 59 12.53 2.04 7.75
C PRO A 59 11.75 1.30 6.64
N PHE A 60 10.57 1.83 6.28
CA PHE A 60 9.84 1.40 5.08
C PHE A 60 10.32 2.14 3.83
N VAL A 61 10.50 1.40 2.75
CA VAL A 61 10.93 1.89 1.44
C VAL A 61 9.91 1.54 0.37
N GLU A 62 9.91 2.30 -0.72
CA GLU A 62 9.04 2.01 -1.87
C GLU A 62 9.22 0.57 -2.36
N CYS A 63 8.10 -0.13 -2.54
CA CYS A 63 8.11 -1.50 -3.01
C CYS A 63 8.60 -1.53 -4.46
N SER A 64 9.77 -2.13 -4.68
CA SER A 64 10.39 -2.20 -6.02
C SER A 64 9.57 -3.00 -7.03
N PHE A 65 8.66 -3.88 -6.58
CA PHE A 65 7.82 -4.68 -7.47
C PHE A 65 6.69 -3.86 -8.12
N CYS A 66 6.04 -2.99 -7.35
CA CYS A 66 4.94 -2.15 -7.84
C CYS A 66 5.33 -0.67 -7.95
N GLU A 67 6.61 -0.32 -7.74
CA GLU A 67 7.13 1.05 -7.77
C GLU A 67 6.33 2.01 -6.87
N GLY A 68 6.00 1.57 -5.66
CA GLY A 68 5.22 2.39 -4.72
C GLY A 68 3.72 2.48 -5.01
N LYS A 69 3.23 1.93 -6.12
CA LYS A 69 1.82 2.13 -6.56
C LYS A 69 0.81 1.21 -5.88
N GLY A 70 1.27 0.20 -5.14
CA GLY A 70 0.42 -0.69 -4.37
C GLY A 70 -0.40 -1.70 -5.18
N GLY A 71 -0.51 -1.59 -6.50
CA GLY A 71 -1.20 -2.58 -7.34
C GLY A 71 -0.28 -3.27 -8.35
N VAL A 72 -0.82 -4.25 -9.08
CA VAL A 72 -0.17 -4.83 -10.26
C VAL A 72 -0.66 -4.13 -11.53
N PRO A 73 0.23 -3.61 -12.41
CA PRO A 73 -0.21 -2.96 -13.63
C PRO A 73 -0.80 -4.00 -14.59
N PRO A 74 -1.98 -3.76 -15.19
CA PRO A 74 -2.55 -4.71 -16.14
C PRO A 74 -1.84 -4.64 -17.49
N ASN A 75 -1.67 -5.79 -18.14
CA ASN A 75 -1.09 -5.87 -19.49
C ASN A 75 -1.87 -5.06 -20.55
N ARG A 76 -3.15 -4.70 -20.32
CA ARG A 76 -3.96 -3.86 -21.21
C ARG A 76 -5.08 -3.10 -20.48
N ARG A 77 -4.78 -1.92 -19.91
CA ARG A 77 -5.65 -0.76 -19.56
C ARG A 77 -5.67 -0.39 -18.06
N ARG A 78 -5.14 0.80 -17.77
CA ARG A 78 -5.52 1.88 -16.80
C ARG A 78 -6.20 1.60 -15.44
N GLU A 79 -6.34 0.37 -14.96
CA GLU A 79 -6.89 0.10 -13.62
C GLU A 79 -6.05 -0.94 -12.88
N TRP A 80 -5.65 -0.63 -11.64
CA TRP A 80 -5.02 -1.57 -10.73
C TRP A 80 -6.03 -2.68 -10.42
N GLN A 81 -5.84 -3.88 -11.00
CA GLN A 81 -6.83 -4.94 -10.89
C GLN A 81 -6.74 -5.67 -9.56
N GLU A 82 -5.52 -5.81 -9.03
CA GLU A 82 -5.25 -6.55 -7.82
C GLU A 82 -4.22 -5.85 -6.93
N PRO A 83 -4.34 -5.97 -5.60
CA PRO A 83 -3.30 -5.54 -4.68
C PRO A 83 -1.97 -6.21 -5.04
N CYS A 84 -0.89 -5.44 -4.98
CA CYS A 84 0.45 -5.96 -5.19
C CYS A 84 0.70 -7.14 -4.23
N PRO A 85 0.97 -8.36 -4.72
CA PRO A 85 1.13 -9.54 -3.87
C PRO A 85 2.37 -9.45 -2.98
N VAL A 86 3.30 -8.57 -3.34
CA VAL A 86 4.55 -8.33 -2.60
C VAL A 86 4.26 -7.42 -1.40
N CYS A 87 3.74 -6.21 -1.60
CA CYS A 87 3.48 -5.23 -0.53
C CYS A 87 2.04 -5.18 -0.01
N GLY A 88 1.20 -6.14 -0.42
CA GLY A 88 -0.19 -6.26 0.02
C GLY A 88 -1.07 -5.04 -0.23
N GLY A 89 -0.72 -4.17 -1.19
CA GLY A 89 -1.50 -2.95 -1.46
C GLY A 89 -0.93 -1.63 -0.91
N ILE A 90 0.12 -1.69 -0.10
CA ILE A 90 0.57 -0.51 0.65
C ILE A 90 1.55 0.34 -0.15
N GLY A 91 2.26 -0.26 -1.09
CA GLY A 91 3.31 0.42 -1.85
C GLY A 91 4.65 0.48 -1.13
N ALA A 92 4.77 -0.02 0.10
CA ALA A 92 6.02 0.01 0.85
C ALA A 92 6.35 -1.34 1.51
N LYS A 93 7.63 -1.54 1.84
CA LYS A 93 8.17 -2.69 2.58
C LYS A 93 9.28 -2.24 3.53
N PRO A 94 9.51 -2.93 4.67
CA PRO A 94 10.67 -2.67 5.49
C PRO A 94 11.93 -3.03 4.71
N ILE A 95 13.04 -2.35 5.00
CA ILE A 95 14.35 -2.67 4.42
C ILE A 95 14.77 -4.10 4.77
N ALA A 96 14.48 -4.53 6.00
CA ALA A 96 14.85 -5.85 6.51
C ALA A 96 13.81 -6.36 7.50
N GLY A 97 13.89 -7.65 7.79
CA GLY A 97 12.97 -8.32 8.71
C GLY A 97 11.58 -8.60 8.13
N LYS A 98 10.71 -9.13 8.99
CA LYS A 98 9.31 -9.42 8.65
C LYS A 98 8.44 -8.21 8.92
N TRP A 99 7.33 -8.16 8.20
CA TRP A 99 6.27 -7.19 8.43
C TRP A 99 4.95 -7.76 7.96
N ARG A 100 3.85 -7.17 8.46
CA ARG A 100 2.50 -7.53 8.03
C ARG A 100 1.52 -6.37 8.23
N ILE A 101 0.46 -6.39 7.43
CA ILE A 101 -0.70 -5.53 7.62
C ILE A 101 -1.53 -6.12 8.77
N ILE A 102 -1.81 -5.32 9.79
CA ILE A 102 -2.64 -5.75 10.93
C ILE A 102 -4.04 -5.12 10.95
N LYS A 103 -4.33 -4.22 9.98
CA LYS A 103 -5.62 -3.60 9.64
C LYS A 103 -6.37 -2.98 10.82
#